data_AF-E4NNT3-F1
#
_entry.id   AF-E4NNT3-F1
#
_cell.length_a   1.000
_cell.length_b   1.000
_cell.length_c   1.000
_cell.angle_alpha   90.00
_cell.angle_beta   90.00
_cell.angle_gamma   90.00
#
_symmetry.space_group_name_H-M   'P 1'
#
loop_
_entity.id
_entity.type
_entity.pdbx_description
1 polymer ?
#
loop_
_entity_poly.entity_id
_entity_poly.type
_entity_poly.pdbx_seq_one_letter_code
_entity_poly.pdbx_strand_id
1 'polypeptide(L)' 'MEFDEGDAVVLNDKHSEFDGQVGKITQVVETMFGDETYVVSFDEGQEVGISPDQLDAAEGDEADEADDE' A
#
# COMPACT_ATOMS: atom_id res chain seq x y z
N MET A 1 -9.35 -3.90 -0.80
CA MET A 1 -8.15 -4.00 -1.64
C MET A 1 -7.07 -4.61 -0.78
N GLU A 2 -6.66 -5.82 -1.12
CA GLU A 2 -5.40 -6.42 -0.65
C GLU A 2 -4.34 -6.07 -1.69
N PHE A 3 -3.11 -5.82 -1.26
CA PHE A 3 -2.01 -5.50 -2.14
C PHE A 3 -0.90 -6.54 -2.04
N ASP A 4 -0.17 -6.77 -3.11
CA ASP A 4 0.91 -7.74 -3.17
C ASP A 4 2.30 -7.09 -3.16
N GLU A 5 3.32 -7.89 -2.86
CA GLU A 5 4.71 -7.49 -3.07
C GLU A 5 4.94 -7.19 -4.56
N GLY A 6 5.21 -5.93 -4.88
CA GLY A 6 5.30 -5.49 -6.26
C GLY A 6 4.41 -4.30 -6.59
N ASP A 7 3.34 -4.11 -5.83
CA ASP A 7 2.29 -3.18 -6.21
C ASP A 7 2.68 -1.73 -5.92
N ALA A 8 2.23 -0.84 -6.81
CA ALA A 8 2.44 0.59 -6.67
C ALA A 8 1.24 1.20 -5.93
N VAL A 9 1.51 1.88 -4.83
CA VAL A 9 0.49 2.41 -3.93
C VAL A 9 0.80 3.85 -3.54
N VAL A 10 -0.24 4.65 -3.35
CA VAL A 10 -0.16 5.99 -2.77
C VAL A 10 -0.38 5.87 -1.26
N LEU A 11 0.58 6.38 -0.48
CA LEU A 11 0.41 6.46 0.96
C LEU A 11 -0.40 7.69 1.34
N ASN A 12 -1.45 7.51 2.11
CA ASN A 12 -2.29 8.55 2.69
C ASN A 12 -2.16 8.52 4.22
N ASP A 13 -1.09 9.11 4.75
CA ASP A 13 -0.88 9.26 6.18
C ASP A 13 -0.29 10.63 6.50
N LYS A 14 -1.10 11.49 7.11
CA LYS A 14 -0.72 12.86 7.52
C LYS A 14 0.39 12.91 8.58
N HIS A 15 0.70 11.79 9.22
CA HIS A 15 1.81 11.67 10.17
C HIS A 15 3.09 11.16 9.52
N SER A 16 3.01 10.65 8.29
CA SER A 16 4.15 10.19 7.50
C SER A 16 4.81 11.35 6.74
N GLU A 17 6.11 11.23 6.49
CA GLU A 17 6.86 12.13 5.61
C GLU A 17 6.59 11.83 4.11
N PHE A 18 5.97 10.68 3.82
CA PHE A 18 5.66 10.20 2.48
C PHE A 18 4.17 10.34 2.11
N ASP A 19 3.41 11.14 2.89
CA ASP A 19 2.00 11.45 2.60
C ASP A 19 1.80 11.97 1.16
N GLY A 20 0.91 11.33 0.42
CA GLY A 20 0.60 11.62 -0.98
C GLY A 20 1.68 11.17 -1.98
N GLN A 21 2.71 10.44 -1.55
CA GLN A 21 3.72 9.90 -2.45
C GLN A 21 3.36 8.49 -2.93
N VAL A 22 3.77 8.17 -4.16
CA VAL A 22 3.69 6.82 -4.70
C VAL A 22 4.92 6.03 -4.24
N GLY A 23 4.69 4.90 -3.59
CA GLY A 23 5.70 3.93 -3.23
C GLY A 23 5.39 2.55 -3.78
N LYS A 24 6.28 1.60 -3.52
CA LYS A 24 6.13 0.21 -3.96
C LYS A 24 6.10 -0.73 -2.75
N ILE A 25 5.15 -1.65 -2.71
CA ILE A 25 5.11 -2.67 -1.66
C ILE A 25 6.27 -3.63 -1.86
N THR A 26 7.05 -3.80 -0.80
CA THR A 26 8.23 -4.65 -0.74
C THR A 26 8.06 -5.84 0.19
N GLN A 27 7.06 -5.79 1.07
CA GLN A 27 6.71 -6.88 1.97
C GLN A 27 5.28 -6.74 2.46
N VAL A 28 4.57 -7.86 2.51
CA VAL A 28 3.27 -8.01 3.18
C VAL A 28 3.50 -8.76 4.49
N VAL A 29 3.06 -8.17 5.61
CA VAL A 29 3.22 -8.72 6.96
C VAL A 29 1.84 -8.96 7.55
N GLU A 30 1.42 -10.23 7.52
CA GLU A 30 0.20 -10.68 8.19
C GLU A 30 0.46 -10.85 9.70
N THR A 31 -0.36 -10.20 10.52
CA THR A 31 -0.36 -10.42 11.96
C THR A 31 -1.12 -11.69 12.32
N MET A 32 -0.83 -12.27 13.50
CA MET A 32 -1.52 -13.48 13.98
C MET A 32 -3.04 -13.31 14.20
N PHE A 33 -3.57 -12.09 14.07
CA PHE A 33 -5.00 -11.77 14.16
C PHE A 33 -5.68 -11.60 12.79
N GLY A 34 -4.93 -11.74 11.69
CA GLY A 34 -5.44 -11.55 10.33
C GLY A 34 -5.46 -10.10 9.87
N ASP A 35 -4.89 -9.17 10.65
CA ASP A 35 -4.63 -7.81 10.16
C ASP A 35 -3.33 -7.83 9.34
N GLU A 36 -3.39 -7.36 8.11
CA GLU A 36 -2.23 -7.22 7.23
C GLU A 36 -1.65 -5.82 7.34
N THR A 37 -0.34 -5.76 7.35
CA THR A 37 0.41 -4.51 7.32
C THR A 37 1.46 -4.57 6.23
N TYR A 38 1.77 -3.43 5.64
CA TYR A 38 2.58 -3.34 4.44
C TYR A 38 3.88 -2.61 4.72
N VAL A 39 4.92 -2.99 3.97
CA VAL A 39 6.19 -2.26 3.90
C VAL A 39 6.31 -1.62 2.53
N VAL A 40 6.26 -0.30 2.48
CA VAL A 40 6.30 0.48 1.25
C VAL A 40 7.66 1.17 1.12
N SER A 41 8.34 0.97 -0.01
CA SER A 41 9.58 1.65 -0.35
C SER A 41 9.31 2.82 -1.28
N PHE A 42 9.96 3.95 -0.98
CA PHE A 42 9.95 5.20 -1.73
C PHE A 42 11.36 5.53 -2.22
N ASP A 43 11.51 6.56 -3.06
CA ASP A 43 12.83 7.02 -3.54
C ASP A 43 13.76 7.46 -2.40
N GLU A 44 13.22 8.08 -1.35
CA GLU A 44 13.98 8.63 -0.22
C GLU A 44 14.01 7.71 1.02
N GLY A 45 13.41 6.51 0.96
CA GLY A 45 13.36 5.62 2.12
C GLY A 45 12.34 4.49 2.03
N GLN A 46 11.94 3.96 3.18
CA GLN A 46 10.87 2.97 3.30
C GLN A 46 10.09 3.21 4.59
N GLU A 47 8.81 2.86 4.58
CA GLU A 47 7.94 2.83 5.75
C GLU A 47 7.42 1.42 5.99
N VAL A 48 7.26 1.08 7.27
CA VAL A 48 6.86 -0.25 7.74
C VAL A 48 5.61 -0.14 8.60
N GLY A 49 4.76 -1.15 8.55
CA GLY A 49 3.56 -1.21 9.39
C GLY A 49 2.43 -0.31 8.90
N ILE A 50 2.37 -0.05 7.59
CA ILE A 50 1.31 0.73 6.97
C ILE A 50 0.04 -0.13 6.90
N SER A 51 -1.09 0.39 7.33
CA SER A 51 -2.38 -0.29 7.19
C SER A 51 -2.92 -0.20 5.76
N PRO A 52 -3.67 -1.22 5.27
CA PRO A 52 -4.29 -1.17 3.95
C PRO A 52 -5.22 0.04 3.77
N ASP A 53 -5.90 0.46 4.82
CA ASP A 53 -6.76 1.65 4.87
C ASP A 53 -6.03 2.97 4.66
N GLN A 54 -4.69 2.99 4.73
CA GLN A 54 -3.86 4.15 4.44
C GLN A 54 -3.28 4.10 3.01
N LEU A 55 -3.54 3.05 2.25
CA LEU A 55 -3.00 2.84 0.91
C LEU A 55 -4.10 2.94 -0.14
N ASP A 56 -3.86 3.73 -1.17
CA ASP A 56 -4.66 3.72 -2.40
C ASP A 56 -3.84 3.10 -3.53
N ALA A 57 -4.51 2.41 -4.46
CA ALA A 57 -3.85 1.93 -5.67
C ALA A 57 -3.31 3.13 -6.48
N ALA A 58 -2.03 3.10 -6.88
CA ALA A 58 -1.49 4.15 -7.73
C ALA A 58 -2.09 4.04 -9.14
N GLU A 59 -2.48 5.18 -9.73
CA GLU A 59 -3.03 5.27 -11.10
C GLU A 59 -2.14 4.48 -12.09
N GLY A 60 -2.63 3.31 -12.52
CA GLY A 60 -1.86 2.33 -13.28
C GLY A 60 -2.17 0.87 -12.93
N ASP A 61 -2.68 0.63 -11.72
CA ASP A 61 -3.12 -0.69 -11.24
C ASP A 61 -4.66 -0.82 -11.20
N GLU A 62 -5.37 -0.20 -12.17
CA GLU A 62 -6.79 -0.46 -12.43
C GLU A 62 -7.00 -1.84 -13.11
N ALA A 63 -6.26 -2.86 -12.68
CA ALA A 63 -6.53 -4.23 -13.06
C ALA A 63 -7.38 -4.86 -11.95
N ASP A 64 -8.70 -4.87 -12.17
CA ASP A 64 -9.68 -5.77 -11.54
C ASP A 64 -10.64 -5.18 -10.47
N GLU A 65 -11.39 -4.12 -10.79
CA GLU A 65 -12.75 -3.96 -10.24
C GLU A 65 -13.79 -3.74 -11.36
N ALA A 66 -13.76 -4.61 -12.37
CA ALA A 66 -14.94 -4.85 -13.20
C ALA A 66 -15.84 -5.90 -12.52
N ASP A 67 -16.37 -5.59 -11.34
CA ASP A 67 -17.54 -6.30 -10.80
C ASP A 67 -18.80 -5.57 -11.31
N ASP A 68 -19.18 -5.95 -12.53
CA ASP A 68 -20.43 -5.60 -13.19
C ASP A 68 -21.49 -6.60 -12.71
N GLU A 69 -22.29 -6.26 -11.67
CA GLU A 69 -23.63 -6.85 -11.42
C GLU A 69 -24.64 -5.82 -10.87
#